data_AF-A0A1S7FVT8-F1
#
_entry.id   AF-A0A1S7FVT8-F1
#
_cell.length_a   1.000
_cell.length_b   1.000
_cell.length_c   1.000
_cell.angle_alpha   90.00
_cell.angle_beta   90.00
_cell.angle_gamma   90.00
#
_symmetry.space_group_name_H-M   'P 1'
#
loop_
_entity.id
_entity.type
_entity.pdbx_description
1 polymer ?
#
loop_
_entity_poly.entity_id
_entity_poly.type
_entity_poly.pdbx_seq_one_letter_code
_entity_poly.pdbx_strand_id
1 'polypeptide(L)' 'MKKDILNYSIHVAMLRHLLIENLISEEEYSKLKIVIMSEYNVISDINS' A
#
# COMPACT_ATOMS: atom_id res chain seq x y z
N MET A 1 15.72 7.13 -3.53
CA MET A 1 15.51 6.75 -2.12
C MET A 1 14.56 7.69 -1.36
N LYS A 2 14.92 8.96 -1.06
CA LYS A 2 13.99 9.87 -0.33
C LYS A 2 12.65 10.13 -1.04
N LYS A 3 12.69 10.29 -2.37
CA LYS A 3 11.50 10.49 -3.20
C LYS A 3 10.63 9.22 -3.26
N ASP A 4 11.26 8.05 -3.32
CA ASP A 4 10.57 6.76 -3.39
C ASP A 4 9.83 6.47 -2.08
N ILE A 5 10.43 6.77 -0.92
CA ILE A 5 9.79 6.66 0.39
C ILE A 5 8.59 7.62 0.51
N LEU A 6 8.73 8.85 0.02
CA LEU A 6 7.64 9.82 0.01
C LEU A 6 6.48 9.34 -0.86
N ASN A 7 6.75 8.88 -2.09
CA ASN A 7 5.73 8.38 -3.00
C ASN A 7 5.05 7.12 -2.45
N TYR A 8 5.81 6.19 -1.87
CA TYR A 8 5.28 5.03 -1.16
C TYR A 8 4.29 5.45 -0.06
N SER A 9 4.69 6.41 0.78
CA SER A 9 3.85 6.91 1.88
C SER A 9 2.55 7.53 1.37
N ILE A 10 2.61 8.28 0.27
CA ILE A 10 1.43 8.86 -0.39
C ILE A 10 0.52 7.75 -0.93
N HIS A 11 1.06 6.77 -1.64
CA HIS A 11 0.27 5.67 -2.23
C HIS A 11 -0.45 4.85 -1.16
N VAL A 12 0.23 4.52 -0.05
CA VAL A 12 -0.39 3.79 1.07
C VAL A 12 -1.49 4.62 1.72
N ALA A 13 -1.27 5.93 1.91
CA ALA A 13 -2.28 6.81 2.49
C ALA A 13 -3.53 6.92 1.60
N MET A 14 -3.35 7.05 0.28
CA MET A 14 -4.44 7.07 -0.68
C MET A 14 -5.21 5.75 -0.70
N LEU A 15 -4.50 4.62 -0.71
CA LEU A 15 -5.12 3.30 -0.70
C LEU A 15 -5.98 3.10 0.57
N ARG A 16 -5.49 3.56 1.73
CA ARG A 16 -6.26 3.53 2.98
C ARG A 16 -7.48 4.45 2.93
N HIS A 17 -7.37 5.61 2.32
CA HIS A 17 -8.50 6.53 2.17
C HIS A 17 -9.62 5.90 1.32
N LEU A 18 -9.28 5.23 0.21
CA LEU A 18 -10.26 4.52 -0.63
C LEU A 18 -11.04 3.46 0.17
N LEU A 19 -10.36 2.74 1.07
CA LEU A 19 -11.00 1.75 1.93
C LEU A 19 -11.95 2.42 2.95
N ILE A 20 -11.54 3.52 3.58
CA ILE A 20 -12.36 4.27 4.54
C ILE A 20 -13.64 4.81 3.87
N GLU A 21 -13.52 5.29 2.64
CA GLU A 21 -14.65 5.76 1.84
C GLU A 21 -15.48 4.61 1.24
N ASN A 22 -15.17 3.35 1.56
CA ASN A 22 -15.80 2.13 1.02
C ASN A 22 -15.80 2.05 -0.51
N LEU A 23 -14.80 2.65 -1.17
CA LEU A 23 -14.62 2.62 -2.62
C LEU A 23 -13.91 1.34 -3.09
N ILE A 24 -13.29 0.62 -2.16
CA ILE A 24 -12.67 -0.69 -2.35
C ILE A 24 -12.99 -1.58 -1.16
N SER A 25 -12.96 -2.89 -1.38
CA SER A 25 -13.09 -3.89 -0.31
C SER A 25 -11.77 -4.11 0.45
N GLU A 26 -11.86 -4.72 1.63
CA GLU A 26 -10.69 -5.17 2.42
C GLU A 26 -9.81 -6.18 1.65
N GLU A 27 -10.41 -7.00 0.80
CA GLU A 27 -9.70 -7.95 -0.06
C GLU A 27 -8.87 -7.22 -1.12
N GLU A 28 -9.49 -6.24 -1.81
CA GLU A 28 -8.80 -5.40 -2.80
C GLU A 28 -7.70 -4.56 -2.15
N TYR A 29 -7.98 -3.97 -0.99
CA TYR A 29 -6.99 -3.24 -0.20
C TYR A 29 -5.76 -4.11 0.10
N SER A 30 -5.97 -5.35 0.57
CA SER A 30 -4.88 -6.27 0.91
C SER A 30 -4.03 -6.64 -0.32
N LYS A 31 -4.67 -6.93 -1.47
CA LYS A 31 -3.96 -7.23 -2.72
C LYS A 31 -3.17 -6.03 -3.23
N LEU A 32 -3.79 -4.85 -3.27
CA LEU A 32 -3.15 -3.62 -3.76
C LEU A 32 -1.99 -3.17 -2.85
N LYS A 33 -2.13 -3.35 -1.54
CA LYS A 33 -1.07 -3.05 -0.58
C LYS A 33 0.18 -3.89 -0.85
N ILE A 34 0.03 -5.18 -1.13
CA ILE A 34 1.15 -6.07 -1.49
C ILE A 34 1.83 -5.60 -2.78
N VAL A 35 1.05 -5.22 -3.79
CA VAL A 35 1.58 -4.68 -5.05
C VAL A 35 2.40 -3.41 -4.80
N ILE A 36 1.85 -2.42 -4.10
CA ILE A 36 2.56 -1.18 -3.76
C ILE A 36 3.85 -1.49 -2.98
N MET A 37 3.80 -2.38 -1.99
CA MET A 37 5.00 -2.76 -1.23
C MET A 37 6.08 -3.37 -2.14
N SER A 38 5.70 -4.24 -3.07
CA SER A 38 6.63 -4.85 -4.02
C SER A 38 7.26 -3.84 -4.99
N GLU A 39 6.49 -2.87 -5.49
CA GLU A 39 6.96 -1.81 -6.41
C GLU A 39 8.07 -0.95 -5.78
N TYR A 40 7.99 -0.73 -4.48
CA TYR A 40 8.96 0.07 -3.73
C TYR A 40 10.04 -0.78 -3.03
N ASN A 41 10.12 -2.09 -3.31
CA ASN A 41 11.00 -3.05 -2.62
C ASN A 41 10.88 -2.99 -1.08
N VAL A 42 9.69 -2.64 -0.58
CA VAL A 42 9.38 -2.69 0.85
C VAL A 42 9.00 -4.14 1.16
N ILE A 43 9.99 -4.92 1.58
CA ILE A 43 9.78 -6.32 1.95
C ILE A 43 8.84 -6.35 3.17
N SER A 44 7.64 -6.89 2.98
CA SER A 44 6.78 -7.30 4.07
C SER A 44 7.35 -8.59 4.66
N ASP A 45 8.03 -8.52 5.80
CA ASP A 45 8.22 -9.67 6.71
C ASP A 45 6.86 -10.04 7.36
N ILE A 46 5.82 -10.29 6.57
CA ILE A 46 4.48 -10.64 7.07
C ILE A 46 4.27 -12.16 7.15
N ASN A 47 5.28 -12.98 6.80
CA ASN A 47 5.30 -14.41 7.08
C ASN A 47 6.57 -14.80 7.87
N SER A 48 6.55 -14.64 9.19
CA SER A 48 7.33 -15.43 10.16
C SER A 48 6.43 -15.80 11.34
#